data_AF-A0A967SMM1-F1
#
_entry.id   AF-A0A967SMM1-F1
#
_cell.length_a   1.000
_cell.length_b   1.000
_cell.length_c   1.000
_cell.angle_alpha   90.00
_cell.angle_beta   90.00
_cell.angle_gamma   90.00
#
_symmetry.space_group_name_H-M   'P 1'
#
loop_
_entity.id
_entity.type
_entity.pdbx_description
1 polymer ?
#
loop_
_entity_poly.entity_id
_entity_poly.type
_entity_poly.pdbx_seq_one_letter_code
_entity_poly.pdbx_strand_id
1 'polypeptide(L)' 'AGKPKVQVKGEDYTLTDGDVVIAAITSCTNTSNPSVMVAAGLLAKKAVEKGLKR' A
#
# COMPACT_ATOMS: atom_id res chain seq x y z
N ALA A 1 5.93 19.80 -19.14
CA ALA A 1 7.16 19.25 -18.55
C ALA A 1 6.78 18.02 -17.72
N GLY A 2 7.45 16.88 -17.90
CA GLY A 2 7.13 15.66 -17.14
C GLY A 2 7.56 15.77 -15.68
N LYS A 3 6.82 15.15 -14.76
CA LYS A 3 7.20 15.07 -13.34
C LYS A 3 8.57 14.38 -13.19
N PRO A 4 9.44 14.83 -12.26
CA PRO A 4 10.73 14.19 -12.03
C PRO A 4 10.54 12.73 -11.57
N LYS A 5 11.45 11.85 -12.02
CA LYS A 5 11.53 10.45 -11.62
C LYS A 5 12.91 10.17 -11.02
N VAL A 6 12.97 9.47 -9.89
CA VAL A 6 14.23 9.16 -9.17
C VAL A 6 14.36 7.65 -9.03
N GLN A 7 15.49 7.08 -9.47
CA GLN A 7 15.76 5.65 -9.30
C GLN A 7 16.02 5.31 -7.83
N VAL A 8 15.41 4.25 -7.32
CA VAL A 8 15.72 3.76 -5.96
C VAL A 8 16.99 2.91 -6.00
N LYS A 9 17.93 3.21 -5.10
CA LYS A 9 19.24 2.55 -5.06
C LYS A 9 19.07 1.06 -4.76
N GLY A 10 19.53 0.21 -5.69
CA GLY A 10 19.50 -1.24 -5.52
C GLY A 10 18.19 -1.92 -5.93
N GLU A 11 17.22 -1.13 -6.41
CA GLU A 11 15.89 -1.61 -6.80
C GLU A 11 15.62 -1.29 -8.29
N ASP A 12 14.71 -2.04 -8.90
CA ASP A 12 14.35 -1.91 -10.32
C ASP A 12 13.19 -0.93 -10.58
N TYR A 13 12.76 -0.16 -9.57
CA TYR A 13 11.69 0.84 -9.69
C TYR A 13 12.16 2.28 -9.45
N THR A 14 11.35 3.23 -9.96
CA THR A 14 11.55 4.67 -9.78
C THR A 14 10.47 5.27 -8.90
N LEU A 15 10.82 6.25 -8.08
CA LEU A 15 9.88 7.09 -7.36
C LEU A 15 9.54 8.35 -8.16
N THR A 16 8.28 8.75 -8.05
CA THR A 16 7.69 9.94 -8.68
C THR A 16 6.77 10.65 -7.69
N ASP A 17 6.45 11.92 -7.97
CA ASP A 17 5.56 12.69 -7.09
C ASP A 17 4.17 12.07 -7.01
N GLY A 18 3.82 11.60 -5.80
CA GLY A 18 2.55 10.95 -5.49
C GLY A 18 2.65 9.46 -5.14
N ASP A 19 3.82 8.85 -5.27
CA ASP A 19 4.01 7.44 -4.91
C ASP A 19 3.89 7.22 -3.39
N VAL A 20 3.24 6.12 -3.02
CA VAL A 20 3.02 5.75 -1.61
C VAL A 20 4.28 5.06 -1.08
N VAL A 21 5.01 5.74 -0.19
CA VAL A 21 6.25 5.21 0.42
C VAL A 21 6.02 4.49 1.75
N ILE A 22 4.94 4.80 2.45
CA ILE A 22 4.53 4.14 3.70
C ILE A 22 3.03 3.91 3.66
N ALA A 23 2.61 2.66 3.88
CA ALA A 23 1.22 2.29 4.06
C ALA A 23 1.07 1.50 5.37
N ALA A 24 0.45 2.11 6.38
CA ALA A 24 0.27 1.52 7.70
C ALA A 24 -1.19 1.62 8.15
N ILE A 25 -1.74 0.51 8.63
CA ILE A 25 -3.03 0.51 9.36
C ILE A 25 -2.71 0.85 10.82
N THR A 26 -3.09 2.05 11.24
CA THR A 26 -2.80 2.60 12.57
C THR A 26 -4.03 3.34 13.13
N SER A 27 -3.86 4.03 14.26
CA SER A 27 -4.89 4.70 15.07
C SER A 27 -5.81 3.74 15.82
N CYS A 28 -6.14 4.11 17.06
CA CYS A 28 -7.01 3.36 17.95
C CYS A 28 -8.41 3.17 17.36
N THR A 29 -8.96 4.18 16.68
CA THR A 29 -10.35 4.14 16.20
C THR A 29 -10.56 3.08 15.11
N ASN A 30 -9.59 2.92 14.21
CA ASN A 30 -9.70 1.97 13.11
C ASN A 30 -9.20 0.57 13.49
N THR A 31 -8.17 0.47 14.33
CA THR A 31 -7.66 -0.84 14.77
C THR A 31 -8.56 -1.50 15.81
N SER A 32 -9.22 -0.72 16.68
CA SER A 32 -10.14 -1.26 17.69
C SER A 32 -11.51 -1.64 17.14
N ASN A 33 -11.83 -1.25 15.90
CA ASN A 33 -13.07 -1.61 15.24
C ASN A 33 -12.89 -2.92 14.44
N PRO A 34 -13.43 -4.07 14.91
CA PRO A 34 -13.16 -5.36 14.28
C PRO A 34 -13.77 -5.47 12.88
N SER A 35 -14.89 -4.78 12.62
CA SER A 35 -15.58 -4.81 11.33
C SER A 35 -14.68 -4.31 10.20
N VAL A 36 -14.02 -3.17 10.40
CA VAL A 36 -13.12 -2.59 9.39
C VAL A 36 -11.83 -3.40 9.24
N MET A 37 -11.30 -3.97 10.33
CA MET A 37 -10.10 -4.81 10.27
C MET A 37 -10.35 -6.12 9.51
N VAL A 38 -11.51 -6.76 9.73
CA VAL A 38 -11.91 -7.94 8.97
C VAL A 38 -12.13 -7.58 7.50
N ALA A 39 -12.78 -6.46 7.20
CA ALA A 39 -12.95 -5.99 5.83
C ALA A 39 -11.61 -5.76 5.11
N ALA A 40 -10.63 -5.15 5.79
CA ALA A 40 -9.28 -4.96 5.27
C ALA A 40 -8.58 -6.30 4.98
N GLY A 41 -8.72 -7.29 5.87
CA GLY A 41 -8.20 -8.64 5.67
C GLY A 41 -8.85 -9.36 4.49
N LEU A 42 -10.18 -9.25 4.33
CA LEU A 42 -10.91 -9.84 3.21
C LEU A 42 -10.55 -9.19 1.87
N LEU A 43 -10.34 -7.87 1.86
CA LEU A 43 -9.83 -7.16 0.70
C LEU A 43 -8.44 -7.67 0.32
N ALA A 44 -7.54 -7.77 1.30
CA ALA A 44 -6.18 -8.29 1.07
C ALA A 44 -6.20 -9.73 0.55
N LYS A 45 -7.04 -10.61 1.12
CA LYS A 45 -7.21 -12.00 0.64
C LYS A 45 -7.62 -12.03 -0.84
N LYS A 46 -8.64 -11.28 -1.22
CA LYS A 46 -9.11 -11.20 -2.61
C LYS A 46 -8.06 -10.60 -3.56
N ALA A 47 -7.29 -9.63 -3.09
CA ALA A 47 -6.20 -9.04 -3.88
C ALA A 47 -5.12 -10.08 -4.18
N VAL A 48 -4.71 -10.87 -3.18
CA VAL A 48 -3.74 -11.95 -3.32
C VAL A 48 -4.26 -13.07 -4.23
N GLU A 49 -5.52 -13.48 -4.07
CA GLU A 49 -6.16 -14.47 -4.95
C GLU A 49 -6.19 -14.02 -6.43
N LYS A 50 -6.20 -12.70 -6.67
CA LYS A 50 -6.11 -12.09 -8.01
C LYS A 50 -4.68 -11.84 -8.48
N GLY A 51 -3.67 -12.30 -7.73
CA GLY A 51 -2.27 -12.20 -8.10
C GLY A 51 -1.61 -10.85 -7.82
N LEU A 52 -2.28 -9.93 -7.10
CA LEU A 52 -1.62 -8.71 -6.61
C LEU A 52 -0.57 -9.08 -5.56
N LYS A 53 0.62 -8.50 -5.71
CA LYS A 53 1.79 -8.71 -4.84
C LYS A 53 2.30 -7.36 -4.32
N ARG A 54 3.10 -7.43 -3.25
CA ARG A 54 3.85 -6.28 -2.72
C ARG A 54 5.00 -5.91 -3.64
#